data_AF-A0A2P7QSR1-F1
#
_entry.id   AF-A0A2P7QSR1-F1
#
_cell.length_a   1.000
_cell.length_b   1.000
_cell.length_c   1.000
_cell.angle_alpha   90.00
_cell.angle_beta   90.00
_cell.angle_gamma   90.00
#
_symmetry.space_group_name_H-M   'P 1'
#
loop_
_entity.id
_entity.type
_entity.pdbx_description
1 polymer ?
#
loop_
_entity_poly.entity_id
_entity_poly.type
_entity_poly.pdbx_seq_one_letter_code
_entity_poly.pdbx_strand_id
1 'polypeptide(L)'
;MAAIIKLEDGSDLYASSLGISGALACIAEGVEGTHHQLSRWLSDVAQRPAPFMDLDLRGLDDEARASFWLAVDYAHERFAEWDQDASYSWCVEVIRSLFQRREVRLSNERENVPPLDLSELWFADDAA
;
A
#
# COMPACT_ATOMS: atom_id res chain seq x y z
N MET A 1 -10.31 4.73 14.74
CA MET A 1 -10.26 3.66 13.72
C MET A 1 -8.81 3.57 13.26
N ALA A 2 -8.19 2.42 13.42
CA ALA A 2 -6.75 2.22 13.18
C ALA A 2 -6.54 1.26 12.02
N ALA A 3 -5.38 1.36 11.39
CA ALA A 3 -4.97 0.45 10.34
C ALA A 3 -3.48 0.13 10.50
N ILE A 4 -3.11 -1.10 10.14
CA ILE A 4 -1.75 -1.61 10.18
C ILE A 4 -1.38 -2.11 8.79
N ILE A 5 -0.17 -1.78 8.34
CA ILE A 5 0.47 -2.40 7.20
C ILE A 5 1.68 -3.16 7.71
N LYS A 6 1.69 -4.49 7.54
CA LYS A 6 2.83 -5.36 7.85
C LYS A 6 3.78 -5.37 6.67
N LEU A 7 5.05 -5.09 6.93
CA LEU A 7 6.08 -4.92 5.92
C LEU A 7 7.00 -6.14 5.87
N GLU A 8 7.74 -6.25 4.76
CA GLU A 8 8.67 -7.37 4.49
C GLU A 8 9.81 -7.52 5.50
N ASP A 9 10.19 -6.44 6.15
CA ASP A 9 11.25 -6.41 7.16
C ASP A 9 10.75 -6.82 8.55
N GLY A 10 9.51 -7.31 8.64
CA GLY A 10 8.84 -7.68 9.89
C GLY A 10 8.36 -6.49 10.71
N SER A 11 8.56 -5.26 10.23
CA SER A 11 8.06 -4.05 10.88
C SER A 11 6.62 -3.75 10.48
N ASP A 12 5.96 -2.96 11.32
CA ASP A 12 4.59 -2.51 11.11
C ASP A 12 4.56 -0.99 10.89
N LEU A 13 3.69 -0.56 9.97
CA LEU A 13 3.26 0.83 9.86
C LEU A 13 1.85 0.97 10.44
N TYR A 14 1.75 1.75 11.51
CA TYR A 14 0.49 2.11 12.18
C TYR A 14 0.02 3.49 11.71
N ALA A 15 -1.24 3.60 11.30
CA ALA A 15 -1.85 4.90 11.00
C ALA A 15 -3.38 4.87 11.17
N SER A 16 -4.04 6.00 10.91
CA SER A 16 -5.49 6.05 10.86
C SER A 16 -6.01 5.27 9.64
N SER A 17 -7.18 4.63 9.78
CA SER A 17 -7.80 3.92 8.65
C SER A 17 -8.06 4.85 7.46
N LEU A 18 -8.42 6.11 7.72
CA LEU A 18 -8.62 7.11 6.66
C LEU A 18 -7.32 7.42 5.91
N GLY A 19 -6.21 7.60 6.62
CA GLY A 19 -4.91 7.85 6.01
C GLY A 19 -4.44 6.68 5.15
N ILE A 20 -4.57 5.45 5.67
CA ILE A 20 -4.21 4.24 4.93
C ILE A 20 -5.12 4.03 3.72
N SER A 21 -6.45 4.12 3.85
CA SER A 21 -7.37 4.02 2.71
C SER A 21 -7.04 5.02 1.62
N GLY A 22 -6.78 6.28 1.98
CA GLY A 22 -6.37 7.31 1.02
C GLY A 22 -5.06 6.98 0.32
N ALA A 23 -4.06 6.52 1.07
CA ALA A 23 -2.76 6.15 0.51
C ALA A 23 -2.87 4.95 -0.43
N LEU A 24 -3.62 3.92 -0.06
CA LEU A 24 -3.83 2.72 -0.88
C LEU A 24 -4.55 3.06 -2.19
N ALA A 25 -5.52 3.98 -2.17
CA ALA A 25 -6.17 4.45 -3.39
C ALA A 25 -5.16 5.15 -4.34
N CYS A 26 -4.30 6.02 -3.82
CA CYS A 26 -3.26 6.67 -4.63
C CYS A 26 -2.23 5.66 -5.19
N ILE A 27 -1.85 4.65 -4.39
CA ILE A 27 -0.92 3.60 -4.82
C ILE A 27 -1.59 2.71 -5.89
N ALA A 28 -2.88 2.40 -5.74
CA ALA A 28 -3.64 1.61 -6.70
C ALA A 28 -3.67 2.26 -8.10
N GLU A 29 -3.87 3.59 -8.17
CA GLU A 29 -3.76 4.36 -9.41
C GLU A 29 -2.36 4.23 -10.03
N GLY A 30 -1.32 4.26 -9.20
CA GLY A 30 0.08 4.16 -9.65
C GLY A 30 0.48 2.79 -10.20
N VAL A 31 -0.21 1.71 -9.83
CA VAL A 31 0.05 0.35 -10.34
C VAL A 31 -0.92 -0.10 -11.43
N GLU A 32 -1.97 0.66 -11.75
CA GLU A 32 -3.02 0.23 -12.71
C GLU A 32 -2.44 -0.16 -14.08
N GLY A 33 -1.48 0.61 -14.58
CA GLY A 33 -0.84 0.39 -15.88
C GLY A 33 0.18 -0.76 -15.92
N THR A 34 0.62 -1.27 -14.77
CA THR A 34 1.68 -2.29 -14.67
C THR A 34 1.19 -3.60 -14.06
N HIS A 35 0.26 -3.54 -13.11
CA HIS A 35 -0.22 -4.71 -12.36
C HIS A 35 -1.71 -4.59 -12.00
N HIS A 36 -2.58 -4.76 -13.00
CA HIS A 36 -4.03 -4.54 -12.88
C HIS A 36 -4.71 -5.27 -11.70
N GLN A 37 -4.34 -6.53 -11.43
CA GLN A 37 -4.92 -7.28 -10.30
C GLN A 37 -4.57 -6.67 -8.93
N LEU A 38 -3.35 -6.14 -8.80
CA LEU A 38 -2.90 -5.48 -7.57
C LEU A 38 -3.61 -4.14 -7.40
N SER A 39 -3.75 -3.38 -8.48
CA SER A 39 -4.53 -2.12 -8.48
C SER A 39 -5.95 -2.34 -7.98
N ARG A 40 -6.64 -3.36 -8.51
CA ARG A 40 -8.00 -3.72 -8.09
C ARG A 40 -8.04 -4.12 -6.63
N TRP A 41 -7.15 -5.01 -6.18
CA TRP A 41 -7.11 -5.45 -4.79
C TRP A 41 -6.85 -4.30 -3.81
N LEU A 42 -5.89 -3.42 -4.11
CA LEU A 42 -5.60 -2.24 -3.28
C LEU A 42 -6.80 -1.29 -3.20
N SER A 43 -7.48 -1.07 -4.33
CA SER A 43 -8.71 -0.25 -4.39
C SER A 43 -9.84 -0.84 -3.55
N ASP A 44 -10.05 -2.15 -3.65
CA ASP A 44 -11.05 -2.86 -2.85
C ASP A 44 -10.73 -2.75 -1.37
N VAL A 45 -9.47 -2.98 -0.97
CA VAL A 45 -9.04 -2.85 0.43
C VAL A 45 -9.26 -1.41 0.92
N ALA A 46 -8.88 -0.40 0.13
CA ALA A 46 -9.04 1.00 0.48
C ALA A 46 -10.50 1.38 0.80
N GLN A 47 -11.46 0.75 0.12
CA GLN A 47 -12.89 1.05 0.23
C GLN A 47 -13.63 0.21 1.28
N ARG A 48 -13.01 -0.83 1.86
CA ARG A 48 -13.68 -1.70 2.84
C ARG A 48 -14.08 -0.94 4.10
N PRO A 49 -15.38 -0.89 4.44
CA PRO A 49 -15.81 -0.33 5.71
C PRO A 49 -15.45 -1.31 6.83
N ALA A 50 -14.34 -1.05 7.52
CA ALA A 50 -13.89 -1.88 8.63
C ALA A 50 -13.48 -1.02 9.83
N PRO A 51 -13.82 -1.43 11.08
CA PRO A 51 -13.36 -0.74 12.29
C PRO A 51 -11.83 -0.83 12.46
N PHE A 52 -11.20 -1.77 11.77
CA PHE A 52 -9.78 -2.02 11.74
C PHE A 52 -9.39 -2.60 10.37
N MET A 53 -8.31 -2.10 9.77
CA MET A 53 -7.76 -2.61 8.51
C MET A 53 -6.38 -3.21 8.76
N ASP A 54 -6.17 -4.45 8.31
CA ASP A 54 -4.90 -5.16 8.36
C ASP A 54 -4.48 -5.49 6.93
N LEU A 55 -3.34 -4.96 6.51
CA LEU A 55 -2.74 -5.21 5.20
C LEU A 55 -1.39 -5.88 5.39
N ASP A 56 -1.20 -7.05 4.80
CA ASP A 56 0.07 -7.76 4.89
C ASP A 56 0.78 -7.79 3.52
N LEU A 57 1.80 -6.94 3.35
CA LEU A 57 2.56 -6.88 2.09
C LEU A 57 3.47 -8.10 1.89
N ARG A 58 3.76 -8.83 2.96
CA ARG A 58 4.56 -10.05 2.92
C ARG A 58 3.83 -11.17 2.20
N GLY A 59 2.49 -11.08 2.20
CA GLY A 59 1.65 -11.86 1.34
C GLY A 59 1.99 -11.62 -0.14
N LEU A 60 2.10 -10.40 -0.63
CA LEU A 60 2.28 -10.20 -2.09
C LEU A 60 3.47 -10.98 -2.66
N ASP A 61 3.33 -11.56 -3.85
CA ASP A 61 4.48 -12.12 -4.59
C ASP A 61 5.51 -11.03 -4.92
N ASP A 62 6.72 -11.42 -5.33
CA ASP A 62 7.82 -10.48 -5.54
C ASP A 62 7.51 -9.41 -6.63
N GLU A 63 6.70 -9.74 -7.64
CA GLU A 63 6.38 -8.84 -8.75
C GLU A 63 5.33 -7.79 -8.33
N ALA A 64 4.23 -8.24 -7.72
CA ALA A 64 3.21 -7.37 -7.14
C ALA A 64 3.82 -6.46 -6.08
N ARG A 65 4.74 -6.99 -5.27
CA ARG A 65 5.40 -6.21 -4.23
C ARG A 65 6.37 -5.18 -4.78
N ALA A 66 7.15 -5.52 -5.80
CA ALA A 66 7.99 -4.56 -6.50
C ALA A 66 7.14 -3.43 -7.12
N SER A 67 6.01 -3.80 -7.72
CA SER A 67 5.05 -2.87 -8.32
C SER A 67 4.43 -1.93 -7.28
N PHE A 68 4.03 -2.46 -6.12
CA PHE A 68 3.54 -1.67 -4.98
C PHE A 68 4.56 -0.59 -4.58
N TRP A 69 5.82 -0.98 -4.38
CA TRP A 69 6.86 -0.05 -3.95
C TRP A 69 7.22 0.99 -5.01
N LEU A 70 7.18 0.64 -6.30
CA LEU A 70 7.32 1.60 -7.39
C LEU A 70 6.17 2.63 -7.37
N ALA A 71 4.93 2.19 -7.16
CA ALA A 71 3.81 3.11 -7.02
C ALA A 71 3.87 3.99 -5.77
N VAL A 72 4.47 3.51 -4.67
CA VAL A 72 4.80 4.36 -3.52
C VAL A 72 5.76 5.48 -3.94
N ASP A 73 6.80 5.19 -4.72
CA ASP A 73 7.71 6.22 -5.24
C ASP A 73 6.96 7.25 -6.10
N TYR A 74 6.16 6.79 -7.06
CA TYR A 74 5.37 7.68 -7.93
C TYR A 74 4.39 8.53 -7.14
N ALA A 75 3.70 7.95 -6.15
CA ALA A 75 2.79 8.69 -5.28
C ALA A 75 3.56 9.71 -4.42
N HIS A 76 4.73 9.36 -3.91
CA HIS A 76 5.57 10.29 -3.15
C HIS A 76 6.04 11.47 -4.02
N GLU A 77 6.53 11.21 -5.23
CA GLU A 77 6.94 12.26 -6.18
C GLU A 77 5.78 13.21 -6.52
N ARG A 78 4.57 12.66 -6.72
CA ARG A 78 3.36 13.46 -6.96
C ARG A 78 3.04 14.42 -5.81
N PHE A 79 3.39 14.07 -4.58
CA PHE A 79 3.19 14.88 -3.38
C PHE A 79 4.48 15.53 -2.85
N ALA A 80 5.54 15.59 -3.66
CA ALA A 80 6.84 16.13 -3.23
C ALA A 80 6.73 17.62 -2.85
N GLU A 81 5.96 18.40 -3.62
CA GLU A 81 5.72 19.82 -3.38
C GLU A 81 4.58 20.09 -2.40
N TRP A 82 3.99 19.05 -1.81
CA TRP A 82 2.91 19.21 -0.85
C TRP A 82 3.42 19.80 0.45
N ASP A 83 3.01 21.04 0.73
CA ASP A 83 3.31 21.74 1.98
C ASP A 83 2.44 21.20 3.13
N GLN A 84 3.07 20.41 4.00
CA GLN A 84 2.40 19.83 5.17
C GLN A 84 2.07 20.87 6.24
N ASP A 85 2.83 21.95 6.33
CA ASP A 85 2.64 22.97 7.37
C ASP A 85 1.42 23.84 7.04
N ALA A 86 1.15 24.07 5.75
CA ALA A 86 -0.01 24.80 5.27
C ALA A 86 -1.26 23.93 5.07
N SER A 87 -1.11 22.63 4.76
CA SER A 87 -2.25 21.73 4.47
C SER A 87 -1.93 20.29 4.85
N TYR A 88 -2.22 19.92 6.09
CA TYR A 88 -1.97 18.56 6.57
C TYR A 88 -2.89 17.52 5.90
N SER A 89 -2.31 16.39 5.45
CA SER A 89 -3.05 15.26 4.88
C SER A 89 -2.52 13.92 5.42
N TRP A 90 -3.40 13.17 6.08
CA TRP A 90 -3.09 11.83 6.62
C TRP A 90 -2.65 10.84 5.55
N CYS A 91 -3.14 10.98 4.32
CA CYS A 91 -2.74 10.14 3.19
C CYS A 91 -1.28 10.40 2.80
N VAL A 92 -0.91 11.68 2.67
CA VAL A 92 0.44 12.08 2.28
C VAL A 92 1.47 11.65 3.33
N GLU A 93 1.13 11.75 4.62
CA GLU A 93 1.93 11.23 5.73
C GLU A 93 2.20 9.73 5.62
N VAL A 94 1.18 8.93 5.29
CA VAL A 94 1.32 7.48 5.13
C VAL A 94 2.22 7.16 3.92
N ILE A 95 2.04 7.85 2.80
CA ILE A 95 2.89 7.69 1.60
C ILE A 95 4.35 8.02 1.91
N ARG A 96 4.62 9.15 2.59
CA ARG A 96 5.99 9.53 3.01
C ARG A 96 6.60 8.50 3.96
N SER A 97 5.81 7.99 4.91
CA SER A 97 6.25 6.97 5.85
C SER A 97 6.59 5.64 5.18
N LEU A 98 5.85 5.26 4.14
CA LEU A 98 6.15 4.08 3.31
C LEU A 98 7.43 4.31 2.50
N PHE A 99 7.57 5.48 1.87
CA PHE A 99 8.76 5.84 1.09
C PHE A 99 10.04 5.80 1.93
N GLN A 100 10.04 6.43 3.12
CA GLN A 100 11.20 6.41 4.03
C GLN A 100 11.60 4.99 4.44
N ARG A 101 10.62 4.12 4.73
CA ARG A 101 10.90 2.72 5.08
C ARG A 101 11.47 1.92 3.91
N ARG A 102 11.06 2.24 2.68
CA ARG A 102 11.63 1.62 1.48
C ARG A 102 13.12 1.94 1.32
N GLU A 103 13.52 3.19 1.54
CA GLU A 103 14.93 3.59 1.50
C GLU A 103 15.78 2.83 2.52
N VAL A 104 15.25 2.66 3.75
CA VAL A 104 15.89 1.85 4.79
C VAL A 104 15.96 0.36 4.39
N ARG A 105 14.91 -0.18 3.77
CA ARG A 105 14.87 -1.59 3.33
C ARG A 105 15.92 -1.92 2.27
N LEU A 106 16.20 -1.01 1.33
CA LEU A 106 17.27 -1.21 0.35
C LEU A 106 18.65 -1.42 1.00
N SER A 107 18.78 -1.18 2.30
CA SER A 107 20.01 -1.39 3.08
C SER A 107 20.06 -2.63 3.99
N ASN A 108 18.99 -3.43 4.14
CA ASN A 108 18.95 -4.59 5.06
C ASN A 108 18.35 -5.89 4.43
N GLU A 109 18.80 -7.06 4.90
CA GLU A 109 18.39 -8.40 4.42
C GLU A 109 16.98 -8.81 4.88
N ARG A 110 16.25 -9.56 4.03
CA ARG A 110 14.81 -9.86 4.12
C ARG A 110 14.46 -11.06 5.02
N GLU A 111 13.30 -10.99 5.71
CA GLU A 111 12.67 -12.13 6.40
C GLU A 111 11.77 -12.92 5.43
N ASN A 112 11.70 -14.25 5.59
CA ASN A 112 11.10 -15.17 4.61
C ASN A 112 9.63 -15.47 4.97
N VAL A 113 8.66 -14.95 4.20
CA VAL A 113 7.20 -15.15 4.41
C VAL A 113 6.57 -15.77 3.15
N PRO A 114 5.59 -16.68 3.28
CA PRO A 114 4.96 -17.31 2.12
C PRO A 114 4.16 -16.31 1.27
N PRO A 115 4.19 -16.42 -0.07
CA PRO A 115 3.40 -15.56 -0.95
C PRO A 115 1.89 -15.87 -0.85
N LEU A 116 1.11 -14.84 -1.11
CA LEU A 116 -0.33 -14.69 -1.20
C LEU A 116 -0.64 -14.77 -2.68
N ASP A 117 -1.43 -15.77 -3.03
CA ASP A 117 -1.87 -15.96 -4.40
C ASP A 117 -3.03 -14.99 -4.69
N LEU A 118 -2.75 -13.96 -5.49
CA LEU A 118 -3.77 -12.99 -5.91
C LEU A 118 -4.77 -13.60 -6.91
N SER A 119 -4.42 -14.71 -7.56
CA SER A 119 -5.31 -15.38 -8.54
C SER A 119 -6.44 -16.17 -7.87
N GLU A 120 -6.30 -16.51 -6.58
CA GLU A 120 -7.34 -17.17 -5.80
C GLU A 120 -8.33 -16.19 -5.13
N LEU A 121 -8.10 -14.88 -5.24
CA LEU A 121 -9.05 -13.87 -4.75
C LEU A 121 -10.24 -13.78 -5.69
N TRP A 122 -11.36 -14.39 -5.32
CA TRP A 122 -12.61 -14.32 -6.09
C TRP A 122 -13.25 -12.95 -5.87
N PHE A 123 -13.20 -12.10 -6.90
CA PHE A 123 -13.91 -10.83 -6.91
C PHE A 123 -15.35 -11.08 -7.36
N ALA A 124 -16.34 -10.62 -6.58
CA ALA A 124 -17.76 -10.95 -6.76
C ALA A 124 -18.45 -10.32 -8.00
N ASP A 125 -17.69 -9.75 -8.94
CA ASP A 125 -18.25 -8.95 -10.03
C ASP A 125 -18.26 -9.64 -11.42
N ASP A 126 -17.88 -10.89 -11.54
CA ASP A 126 -18.03 -11.64 -12.81
C ASP A 126 -19.44 -12.26 -12.95
N ALA A 127 -20.46 -11.48 -12.60
CA ALA A 127 -21.88 -11.81 -12.82
C ALA A 127 -22.60 -10.62 -13.46
N ALA A 128 -22.23 -10.28 -14.69
CA ALA A 128 -23.03 -9.46 -15.60
C ALA A 128 -22.82 -9.89 -17.06
#